data_AF-R6ALR2-F1
#
_entry.id   AF-R6ALR2-F1
#
_cell.length_a   1.000
_cell.length_b   1.000
_cell.length_c   1.000
_cell.angle_alpha   90.00
_cell.angle_beta   90.00
_cell.angle_gamma   90.00
#
_symmetry.space_group_name_H-M   'P 1'
#
loop_
_entity.id
_entity.type
_entity.pdbx_description
1 polymer ?
#
loop_
_entity_poly.entity_id
_entity_poly.type
_entity_poly.pdbx_seq_one_letter_code
_entity_poly.pdbx_strand_id
1 'polypeptide(L)'
;MKHSTIPYYIATAMVWLCGVAGVKAQPQGFTFNMITPRSFVVAGCNWPAMRTKPSAKAAKVAVKRAYKDDLFALAGAGNAKWYNIETVGAKGQHVSVWALKSLFRLLRVKPVETCTMPPAYEVEGPDGMGVVEGPDAQFQVREAGKYRMLPFTVGHPSGSDNWTVQFMVAGTDPSYTYVIPASFVVSQVADKKPSMSLERDVENGRVTYEVLYMNVPATVPAGERDGYIMNYLLECPDAEFAKIVSVAIPADGRVRDVALYFMGSDGRRHVYHYDGSLPTSCAYSTFRWEFKE
;
A
#
# COMPACT_ATOMS: atom_id res chain seq x y z
N MET A 1 3.39 -14.30 -51.68
CA MET A 1 2.05 -14.18 -52.32
C MET A 1 1.41 -15.56 -52.24
N LYS A 2 0.25 -15.84 -51.64
CA LYS A 2 -0.84 -15.04 -51.07
C LYS A 2 -1.61 -15.96 -50.08
N HIS A 3 -1.98 -15.40 -48.91
CA HIS A 3 -3.26 -15.48 -48.18
C HIS A 3 -4.02 -16.83 -48.09
N SER A 4 -4.26 -17.33 -46.87
CA SER A 4 -5.50 -17.14 -46.03
C SER A 4 -6.16 -18.53 -45.90
N THR A 5 -6.77 -19.02 -44.82
CA THR A 5 -7.59 -18.43 -43.75
C THR A 5 -7.75 -19.51 -42.65
N ILE A 6 -7.97 -19.13 -41.39
CA ILE A 6 -8.47 -20.01 -40.30
C ILE A 6 -9.96 -20.36 -40.58
N PRO A 7 -10.51 -21.50 -40.10
CA PRO A 7 -11.38 -21.43 -38.92
C PRO A 7 -11.31 -22.63 -37.94
N TYR A 8 -11.24 -22.28 -36.65
CA TYR A 8 -11.90 -22.81 -35.45
C TYR A 8 -12.57 -24.22 -35.37
N TYR A 9 -12.23 -24.89 -34.25
CA TYR A 9 -13.07 -25.50 -33.17
C TYR A 9 -13.24 -27.04 -33.00
N ILE A 10 -12.92 -27.47 -31.76
CA ILE A 10 -13.42 -28.62 -30.95
C ILE A 10 -12.76 -29.98 -31.25
N ALA A 11 -12.30 -30.84 -30.33
CA ALA A 11 -12.18 -30.96 -28.88
C ALA A 11 -10.87 -31.77 -28.65
N THR A 12 -10.20 -31.80 -27.51
CA THR A 12 -10.57 -32.51 -26.29
C THR A 12 -9.43 -32.23 -25.33
N ALA A 13 -9.65 -31.43 -24.28
CA ALA A 13 -8.63 -31.20 -23.27
C ALA A 13 -9.17 -31.68 -21.93
N MET A 14 -8.47 -32.70 -21.45
CA MET A 14 -8.59 -33.40 -20.18
C MET A 14 -9.09 -32.53 -19.03
N VAL A 15 -10.08 -33.08 -18.35
CA VAL A 15 -10.33 -32.88 -16.92
C VAL A 15 -9.00 -33.06 -16.18
N TRP A 16 -8.38 -31.95 -15.79
CA TRP A 16 -7.36 -31.93 -14.76
C TRP A 16 -7.84 -30.98 -13.69
N LEU A 17 -8.01 -31.55 -12.51
CA LEU A 17 -8.29 -30.92 -11.22
C LEU A 17 -7.72 -29.50 -11.10
N CYS A 18 -8.49 -28.49 -11.51
CA CYS A 18 -8.41 -27.17 -10.90
C CYS A 18 -9.01 -27.35 -9.51
N GLY A 19 -8.19 -27.82 -8.57
CA GLY A 19 -8.42 -27.49 -7.18
C GLY A 19 -8.60 -25.99 -7.16
N VAL A 20 -9.82 -25.52 -6.94
CA VAL A 20 -10.10 -24.14 -6.59
C VAL A 20 -9.07 -23.86 -5.50
N ALA A 21 -8.06 -23.07 -5.82
CA ALA A 21 -7.10 -22.63 -4.83
C ALA A 21 -7.94 -21.76 -3.91
N GLY A 22 -8.57 -22.42 -2.93
CA GLY A 22 -9.44 -21.78 -1.98
C GLY A 22 -8.68 -20.59 -1.45
N VAL A 23 -9.34 -19.45 -1.38
CA VAL A 23 -8.86 -18.27 -0.67
C VAL A 23 -8.18 -18.79 0.59
N LYS A 24 -6.84 -18.67 0.66
CA LYS A 24 -6.08 -19.19 1.80
C LYS A 24 -6.77 -18.65 3.06
N ALA A 25 -6.93 -19.51 4.07
CA ALA A 25 -7.58 -19.13 5.32
C ALA A 25 -7.09 -17.73 5.73
N GLN A 26 -8.03 -16.81 5.89
CA GLN A 26 -7.72 -15.43 6.21
C GLN A 26 -6.94 -15.38 7.52
N PRO A 27 -6.00 -14.43 7.66
CA PRO A 27 -5.27 -14.31 8.90
C PRO A 27 -6.26 -14.02 10.03
N GLN A 28 -6.27 -14.86 11.07
CA GLN A 28 -7.00 -14.61 12.33
C GLN A 28 -6.45 -13.40 13.09
N GLY A 29 -5.34 -12.86 12.60
CA GLY A 29 -4.69 -11.65 13.07
C GLY A 29 -3.51 -11.29 12.18
N PHE A 30 -3.13 -10.02 12.17
CA PHE A 30 -1.99 -9.55 11.39
C PHE A 30 -1.14 -8.57 12.16
N THR A 31 0.14 -8.53 11.81
CA THR A 31 1.11 -7.71 12.52
C THR A 31 2.10 -7.02 11.61
N PHE A 32 2.53 -5.84 12.02
CA PHE A 32 3.62 -5.12 11.37
C PHE A 32 4.34 -4.20 12.34
N ASN A 33 5.56 -3.80 11.96
CA ASN A 33 6.39 -2.90 12.73
C ASN A 33 5.97 -1.45 12.46
N MET A 34 5.46 -0.74 13.46
CA MET A 34 5.19 0.69 13.35
C MET A 34 6.46 1.50 13.65
N ILE A 35 6.75 2.48 12.78
CA ILE A 35 7.90 3.39 12.93
C ILE A 35 7.44 4.81 13.25
N THR A 36 8.14 5.52 14.14
CA THR A 36 7.85 6.93 14.51
C THR A 36 9.06 7.86 14.26
N PRO A 37 9.59 7.95 13.02
CA PRO A 37 10.83 8.68 12.77
C PRO A 37 10.61 10.18 12.97
N ARG A 38 11.29 10.79 13.95
CA ARG A 38 11.19 12.24 14.21
C ARG A 38 11.62 13.11 13.03
N SER A 39 12.35 12.55 12.08
CA SER A 39 12.79 13.25 10.87
C SER A 39 13.06 12.27 9.74
N PHE A 40 12.85 12.77 8.53
CA PHE A 40 13.17 12.16 7.27
C PHE A 40 14.21 13.00 6.56
N VAL A 41 14.83 12.44 5.52
CA VAL A 41 15.58 13.22 4.55
C VAL A 41 14.98 13.04 3.17
N VAL A 42 14.98 14.12 2.41
CA VAL A 42 14.44 14.18 1.04
C VAL A 42 15.62 14.25 0.09
N ALA A 43 15.67 13.37 -0.91
CA ALA A 43 16.71 13.39 -1.93
C ALA A 43 16.64 14.67 -2.78
N GLY A 44 17.74 15.41 -2.86
CA GLY A 44 17.83 16.63 -3.66
C GLY A 44 18.16 16.38 -5.14
N CYS A 45 18.48 15.15 -5.51
CA CYS A 45 18.83 14.77 -6.88
C CYS A 45 18.49 13.30 -7.16
N ASN A 46 18.50 12.94 -8.45
CA ASN A 46 18.39 11.55 -8.87
C ASN A 46 19.69 10.80 -8.60
N TRP A 47 19.55 9.57 -8.09
CA TRP A 47 20.62 8.61 -7.83
C TRP A 47 21.76 9.15 -6.93
N PRO A 48 21.42 9.71 -5.75
CA PRO A 48 22.43 10.22 -4.83
C PRO A 48 23.35 9.08 -4.35
N ALA A 49 24.63 9.37 -4.23
CA ALA A 49 25.60 8.38 -3.77
C ALA A 49 25.40 8.05 -2.28
N MET A 50 25.03 6.81 -1.98
CA MET A 50 24.91 6.28 -0.62
C MET A 50 26.10 5.36 -0.29
N ARG A 51 26.62 5.46 0.93
CA ARG A 51 27.92 4.89 1.33
C ARG A 51 27.80 3.98 2.54
N THR A 52 28.73 3.03 2.66
CA THR A 52 28.82 2.10 3.81
C THR A 52 29.25 2.79 5.11
N LYS A 53 29.97 3.92 5.02
CA LYS A 53 30.52 4.70 6.14
C LYS A 53 30.48 6.19 5.80
N PRO A 54 30.54 7.13 6.78
CA PRO A 54 30.46 8.57 6.54
C PRO A 54 31.76 9.14 5.94
N SER A 55 32.10 8.72 4.73
CA SER A 55 33.31 9.13 4.02
C SER A 55 33.08 9.11 2.51
N ALA A 56 33.59 10.13 1.82
CA ALA A 56 33.56 10.20 0.36
C ALA A 56 34.39 9.09 -0.30
N LYS A 57 35.36 8.52 0.44
CA LYS A 57 36.20 7.40 0.00
C LYS A 57 35.58 6.02 0.29
N ALA A 58 34.49 5.95 1.08
CA ALA A 58 33.87 4.67 1.42
C ALA A 58 33.21 4.02 0.19
N ALA A 59 33.08 2.69 0.22
CA ALA A 59 32.37 1.97 -0.84
C ALA A 59 30.91 2.45 -0.97
N LYS A 60 30.42 2.54 -2.20
CA LYS A 60 28.99 2.77 -2.48
C LYS A 60 28.20 1.52 -2.09
N VAL A 61 26.98 1.71 -1.59
CA VAL A 61 26.07 0.60 -1.28
C VAL A 61 25.19 0.34 -2.49
N ALA A 62 25.01 -0.93 -2.85
CA ALA A 62 24.04 -1.33 -3.86
C ALA A 62 22.63 -1.30 -3.25
N VAL A 63 21.87 -0.27 -3.59
CA VAL A 63 20.52 0.01 -3.10
C VAL A 63 19.55 0.18 -4.27
N LYS A 64 18.25 0.09 -4.01
CA LYS A 64 17.22 0.48 -4.98
C LYS A 64 17.47 1.93 -5.42
N ARG A 65 17.20 2.23 -6.70
CA ARG A 65 17.38 3.58 -7.23
C ARG A 65 16.50 4.55 -6.43
N ALA A 66 17.15 5.60 -5.94
CA ALA A 66 16.53 6.74 -5.28
C ALA A 66 16.39 7.88 -6.29
N TYR A 67 15.23 8.50 -6.37
CA TYR A 67 14.94 9.64 -7.22
C TYR A 67 14.87 10.91 -6.39
N LYS A 68 14.95 12.05 -7.09
CA LYS A 68 14.72 13.35 -6.48
C LYS A 68 13.34 13.34 -5.80
N ASP A 69 13.27 13.94 -4.63
CA ASP A 69 12.09 14.05 -3.78
C ASP A 69 11.69 12.75 -3.06
N ASP A 70 12.42 11.64 -3.24
CA ASP A 70 12.25 10.43 -2.42
C ASP A 70 12.58 10.71 -0.93
N LEU A 71 11.72 10.19 -0.04
CA LEU A 71 11.89 10.26 1.40
C LEU A 71 12.64 9.05 1.96
N PHE A 72 13.51 9.29 2.93
CA PHE A 72 14.22 8.25 3.68
C PHE A 72 14.14 8.52 5.18
N ALA A 73 13.73 7.53 5.97
CA ALA A 73 13.76 7.62 7.42
C ALA A 73 15.20 7.70 7.93
N LEU A 74 15.45 8.50 8.97
CA LEU A 74 16.75 8.45 9.65
C LEU A 74 16.89 7.13 10.41
N ALA A 75 17.97 6.40 10.15
CA ALA A 75 18.31 5.16 10.84
C ALA A 75 19.03 5.42 12.18
N GLY A 76 19.65 6.59 12.35
CA GLY A 76 20.34 6.94 13.58
C GLY A 76 20.90 8.36 13.58
N ALA A 77 21.76 8.65 14.56
CA ALA A 77 22.44 9.93 14.63
C ALA A 77 23.36 10.13 13.40
N GLY A 78 23.12 11.21 12.66
CA GLY A 78 24.06 11.70 11.66
C GLY A 78 25.29 12.35 12.30
N ASN A 79 26.20 12.86 11.48
CA ASN A 79 27.29 13.73 11.93
C ASN A 79 27.23 15.08 11.21
N ALA A 80 28.30 15.89 11.30
CA ALA A 80 28.33 17.21 10.67
C ALA A 80 28.04 17.18 9.16
N LYS A 81 28.50 16.15 8.44
CA LYS A 81 28.46 16.09 6.96
C LYS A 81 27.55 15.01 6.39
N TRP A 82 27.14 14.04 7.20
CA TRP A 82 26.42 12.86 6.72
C TRP A 82 25.16 12.61 7.54
N TYR A 83 24.10 12.19 6.86
CA TYR A 83 22.95 11.53 7.47
C TYR A 83 23.16 10.02 7.48
N ASN A 84 22.68 9.35 8.53
CA ASN A 84 22.52 7.91 8.54
C ASN A 84 21.05 7.60 8.30
N ILE A 85 20.75 6.99 7.15
CA ILE A 85 19.39 6.81 6.64
C ILE A 85 19.12 5.34 6.40
N GLU A 86 17.85 4.95 6.48
CA GLU A 86 17.39 3.65 6.05
C GLU A 86 16.95 3.68 4.58
N THR A 87 17.29 2.63 3.83
CA THR A 87 16.85 2.42 2.46
C THR A 87 16.73 0.92 2.16
N VAL A 88 16.27 0.58 0.96
CA VAL A 88 16.12 -0.81 0.51
C VAL A 88 17.36 -1.22 -0.27
N GLY A 89 18.05 -2.25 0.21
CA GLY A 89 19.18 -2.86 -0.46
C GLY A 89 18.77 -3.56 -1.76
N ALA A 90 19.73 -3.88 -2.61
CA ALA A 90 19.48 -4.54 -3.90
C ALA A 90 18.74 -5.90 -3.80
N LYS A 91 18.70 -6.55 -2.63
CA LYS A 91 17.97 -7.80 -2.39
C LYS A 91 16.65 -7.60 -1.63
N GLY A 92 16.16 -6.36 -1.52
CA GLY A 92 14.87 -6.03 -0.91
C GLY A 92 14.89 -5.85 0.61
N GLN A 93 16.02 -6.04 1.28
CA GLN A 93 16.15 -5.87 2.73
C GLN A 93 16.37 -4.40 3.12
N HIS A 94 15.88 -4.00 4.30
CA HIS A 94 16.24 -2.71 4.89
C HIS A 94 17.73 -2.67 5.23
N VAL A 95 18.40 -1.57 4.86
CA VAL A 95 19.82 -1.34 5.14
C VAL A 95 20.05 0.10 5.60
N SER A 96 20.93 0.26 6.58
CA SER A 96 21.42 1.56 7.00
C SER A 96 22.58 2.01 6.11
N VAL A 97 22.52 3.23 5.60
CA VAL A 97 23.53 3.83 4.71
C VAL A 97 23.85 5.27 5.10
N TRP A 98 24.99 5.76 4.63
CA TRP A 98 25.44 7.13 4.85
C TRP A 98 25.24 7.99 3.60
N ALA A 99 24.46 9.05 3.77
CA ALA A 99 24.07 9.99 2.74
C ALA A 99 24.70 11.37 3.00
N LEU A 100 25.30 11.99 1.97
CA LEU A 100 25.97 13.28 2.11
C LEU A 100 24.93 14.40 2.25
N LYS A 101 25.00 15.21 3.32
CA LYS A 101 23.97 16.24 3.59
C LYS A 101 23.78 17.25 2.46
N SER A 102 24.79 17.52 1.64
CA SER A 102 24.66 18.45 0.51
C SER A 102 23.75 17.93 -0.61
N LEU A 103 23.43 16.64 -0.62
CA LEU A 103 22.55 16.01 -1.61
C LEU A 103 21.14 15.72 -1.06
N PHE A 104 20.88 16.05 0.20
CA PHE A 104 19.63 15.72 0.88
C PHE A 104 19.18 16.85 1.77
N ARG A 105 17.88 17.12 1.78
CA ARG A 105 17.27 18.09 2.69
C ARG A 105 16.69 17.36 3.90
N LEU A 106 16.94 17.89 5.11
CA LEU A 106 16.27 17.39 6.31
C LEU A 106 14.81 17.86 6.30
N LEU A 107 13.90 16.94 6.56
CA LEU A 107 12.49 17.19 6.80
C LEU A 107 12.15 16.70 8.21
N ARG A 108 11.74 17.60 9.10
CA ARG A 108 11.32 17.21 10.44
C ARG A 108 9.84 16.92 10.45
N VAL A 109 9.42 15.94 11.25
CA VAL A 109 8.00 15.74 11.54
C VAL A 109 7.55 16.87 12.45
N LYS A 110 6.46 17.53 12.08
CA LYS A 110 5.81 18.58 12.87
C LYS A 110 4.83 17.89 13.83
N PRO A 111 4.97 18.06 15.15
CA PRO A 111 3.94 17.61 16.09
C PRO A 111 2.61 18.28 15.78
N VAL A 112 1.54 17.50 15.77
CA VAL A 112 0.18 17.97 15.52
C VAL A 112 -0.77 17.39 16.57
N GLU A 113 -1.82 18.14 16.89
CA GLU A 113 -2.85 17.72 17.85
C GLU A 113 -3.90 16.80 17.19
N THR A 114 -4.05 16.91 15.86
CA THR A 114 -4.97 16.13 15.05
C THR A 114 -4.21 15.35 13.99
N CYS A 115 -4.59 14.10 13.77
CA CYS A 115 -3.97 13.23 12.77
C CYS A 115 -3.95 13.87 11.38
N THR A 116 -2.83 13.69 10.66
CA THR A 116 -2.75 14.05 9.24
C THR A 116 -3.51 13.01 8.44
N MET A 117 -4.70 13.34 7.95
CA MET A 117 -5.50 12.38 7.18
C MET A 117 -4.83 12.08 5.83
N PRO A 118 -4.83 10.82 5.37
CA PRO A 118 -4.41 10.48 4.02
C PRO A 118 -5.43 10.97 3.00
N PRO A 119 -5.06 11.17 1.73
CA PRO A 119 -6.03 11.32 0.66
C PRO A 119 -6.78 10.00 0.46
N ALA A 120 -8.04 10.04 0.04
CA ALA A 120 -8.84 8.82 -0.20
C ALA A 120 -8.31 7.97 -1.37
N TYR A 121 -7.63 8.60 -2.33
CA TYR A 121 -6.94 7.96 -3.45
C TYR A 121 -5.81 8.86 -3.96
N GLU A 122 -4.87 8.27 -4.68
CA GLU A 122 -3.78 8.97 -5.38
C GLU A 122 -3.71 8.44 -6.82
N VAL A 123 -3.59 9.34 -7.80
CA VAL A 123 -3.42 8.96 -9.21
C VAL A 123 -2.32 9.76 -9.88
N GLU A 124 -1.77 9.18 -10.95
CA GLU A 124 -0.92 9.94 -11.86
C GLU A 124 -1.72 11.11 -12.47
N GLY A 125 -1.08 12.28 -12.56
CA GLY A 125 -1.72 13.47 -13.11
C GLY A 125 -2.16 13.30 -14.56
N PRO A 126 -3.09 14.15 -15.06
CA PRO A 126 -3.69 14.03 -16.40
C PRO A 126 -2.69 13.93 -17.56
N ASP A 127 -1.51 14.53 -17.39
CA ASP A 127 -0.46 14.60 -18.41
C ASP A 127 0.74 13.66 -18.11
N GLY A 128 0.57 12.69 -17.22
CA GLY A 128 1.68 11.86 -16.72
C GLY A 128 2.63 12.63 -15.79
N MET A 129 2.20 13.81 -15.31
CA MET A 129 3.01 14.72 -14.51
C MET A 129 2.53 14.74 -13.07
N GLY A 130 3.33 14.16 -12.17
CA GLY A 130 3.09 14.19 -10.73
C GLY A 130 1.92 13.31 -10.27
N VAL A 131 1.56 13.47 -9.01
CA VAL A 131 0.46 12.76 -8.34
C VAL A 131 -0.64 13.76 -8.03
N VAL A 132 -1.87 13.43 -8.40
CA VAL A 132 -3.09 14.12 -7.98
C VAL A 132 -3.70 13.36 -6.82
N GLU A 133 -3.80 14.05 -5.69
CA GLU A 133 -4.42 13.53 -4.47
C GLU A 133 -5.93 13.79 -4.50
N GLY A 134 -6.71 12.79 -4.08
CA GLY A 134 -8.14 12.94 -3.81
C GLY A 134 -8.43 13.76 -2.55
N PRO A 135 -9.71 13.89 -2.16
CA PRO A 135 -10.10 14.51 -0.90
C PRO A 135 -9.55 13.73 0.29
N ASP A 136 -9.54 14.35 1.47
CA ASP A 136 -9.17 13.66 2.71
C ASP A 136 -10.08 12.46 2.96
N ALA A 137 -9.46 11.35 3.37
CA ALA A 137 -10.13 10.11 3.69
C ALA A 137 -11.15 10.28 4.82
N GLN A 138 -12.30 9.62 4.67
CA GLN A 138 -13.33 9.53 5.71
C GLN A 138 -13.47 8.08 6.14
N PHE A 139 -12.85 7.74 7.27
CA PHE A 139 -12.85 6.38 7.77
C PHE A 139 -14.18 6.03 8.43
N GLN A 140 -14.67 4.83 8.11
CA GLN A 140 -15.87 4.24 8.66
C GLN A 140 -15.55 2.90 9.30
N VAL A 141 -16.43 2.44 10.19
CA VAL A 141 -16.33 1.14 10.86
C VAL A 141 -17.59 0.34 10.56
N ARG A 142 -17.44 -0.97 10.40
CA ARG A 142 -18.59 -1.88 10.29
C ARG A 142 -19.31 -1.95 11.63
N GLU A 143 -20.64 -1.99 11.60
CA GLU A 143 -21.44 -2.06 12.84
C GLU A 143 -21.33 -3.44 13.53
N ALA A 144 -21.06 -4.49 12.76
CA ALA A 144 -21.00 -5.87 13.23
C ALA A 144 -19.92 -6.68 12.51
N GLY A 145 -19.74 -7.92 12.96
CA GLY A 145 -18.75 -8.85 12.41
C GLY A 145 -17.35 -8.68 13.01
N LYS A 146 -16.46 -9.59 12.61
CA LYS A 146 -15.10 -9.67 13.16
C LYS A 146 -14.26 -8.43 12.86
N TYR A 147 -14.52 -7.74 11.75
CA TYR A 147 -13.74 -6.57 11.30
C TYR A 147 -14.28 -5.21 11.78
N ARG A 148 -15.24 -5.18 12.72
CA ARG A 148 -15.83 -3.92 13.23
C ARG A 148 -14.82 -2.94 13.82
N MET A 149 -13.67 -3.43 14.29
CA MET A 149 -12.60 -2.62 14.89
C MET A 149 -11.53 -2.18 13.89
N LEU A 150 -11.72 -2.46 12.60
CA LEU A 150 -10.79 -2.08 11.55
C LEU A 150 -11.41 -0.96 10.69
N PRO A 151 -11.14 0.32 11.00
CA PRO A 151 -11.69 1.41 10.21
C PRO A 151 -11.14 1.38 8.79
N PHE A 152 -11.99 1.69 7.82
CA PHE A 152 -11.61 1.71 6.41
C PHE A 152 -12.22 2.91 5.69
N THR A 153 -11.56 3.35 4.63
CA THR A 153 -12.11 4.28 3.65
C THR A 153 -12.04 3.64 2.28
N VAL A 154 -12.92 4.07 1.39
CA VAL A 154 -12.93 3.66 -0.01
C VAL A 154 -13.07 4.90 -0.87
N GLY A 155 -12.28 4.97 -1.94
CA GLY A 155 -12.27 6.10 -2.84
C GLY A 155 -11.74 5.72 -4.21
N HIS A 156 -12.12 6.50 -5.22
CA HIS A 156 -11.63 6.32 -6.58
C HIS A 156 -11.55 7.68 -7.30
N PRO A 157 -10.63 7.82 -8.26
CA PRO A 157 -10.59 9.00 -9.12
C PRO A 157 -11.78 8.95 -10.10
N SER A 158 -12.33 10.11 -10.43
CA SER A 158 -13.46 10.22 -11.36
C SER A 158 -13.15 9.52 -12.69
N GLY A 159 -14.07 8.65 -13.13
CA GLY A 159 -13.94 7.90 -14.39
C GLY A 159 -13.06 6.65 -14.32
N SER A 160 -12.55 6.28 -13.14
CA SER A 160 -11.81 5.02 -12.94
C SER A 160 -12.70 3.94 -12.35
N ASP A 161 -12.55 2.73 -12.87
CA ASP A 161 -13.10 1.51 -12.28
C ASP A 161 -12.15 0.88 -11.25
N ASN A 162 -10.94 1.42 -11.07
CA ASN A 162 -10.01 1.02 -10.01
C ASN A 162 -10.27 1.85 -8.74
N TRP A 163 -10.53 1.14 -7.65
CA TRP A 163 -10.88 1.70 -6.35
C TRP A 163 -9.76 1.43 -5.36
N THR A 164 -9.46 2.44 -4.56
CA THR A 164 -8.54 2.35 -3.43
C THR A 164 -9.34 2.05 -2.16
N VAL A 165 -8.88 1.07 -1.40
CA VAL A 165 -9.33 0.80 -0.04
C VAL A 165 -8.16 1.07 0.89
N GLN A 166 -8.39 1.77 1.98
CA GLN A 166 -7.36 1.98 2.98
C GLN A 166 -7.88 1.55 4.33
N PHE A 167 -7.13 0.71 5.02
CA PHE A 167 -7.40 0.33 6.40
C PHE A 167 -6.59 1.22 7.32
N MET A 168 -7.27 2.00 8.16
CA MET A 168 -6.59 2.83 9.16
C MET A 168 -6.12 1.95 10.31
N VAL A 169 -4.84 2.10 10.67
CA VAL A 169 -4.25 1.45 11.83
C VAL A 169 -3.94 2.50 12.88
N ALA A 170 -4.50 2.31 14.09
CA ALA A 170 -4.34 3.24 15.18
C ALA A 170 -2.90 3.23 15.73
N GLY A 171 -2.26 4.41 15.75
CA GLY A 171 -1.09 4.71 16.56
C GLY A 171 -1.45 5.59 17.76
N THR A 172 -0.56 5.67 18.75
CA THR A 172 -0.77 6.54 19.93
C THR A 172 -0.26 7.97 19.73
N ASP A 173 0.50 8.21 18.67
CA ASP A 173 1.08 9.52 18.35
C ASP A 173 0.26 10.17 17.21
N PRO A 174 -0.47 11.28 17.47
CA PRO A 174 -1.27 11.96 16.45
C PRO A 174 -0.42 12.57 15.32
N SER A 175 0.91 12.61 15.46
CA SER A 175 1.81 13.05 14.41
C SER A 175 1.89 12.11 13.21
N TYR A 176 1.32 10.90 13.35
CA TYR A 176 1.41 9.85 12.34
C TYR A 176 0.05 9.18 12.12
N THR A 177 -0.31 9.00 10.86
CA THR A 177 -1.43 8.17 10.45
C THR A 177 -0.89 7.00 9.64
N TYR A 178 -1.20 5.78 10.06
CA TYR A 178 -0.77 4.56 9.38
C TYR A 178 -1.96 3.98 8.63
N VAL A 179 -1.77 3.71 7.35
CA VAL A 179 -2.75 3.00 6.56
C VAL A 179 -2.14 1.83 5.82
N ILE A 180 -2.94 0.78 5.65
CA ILE A 180 -2.63 -0.35 4.80
C ILE A 180 -3.48 -0.19 3.54
N PRO A 181 -2.88 0.21 2.41
CA PRO A 181 -3.61 0.35 1.16
C PRO A 181 -3.88 -1.01 0.51
N ALA A 182 -5.00 -1.08 -0.19
CA ALA A 182 -5.34 -2.13 -1.14
C ALA A 182 -6.17 -1.53 -2.26
N SER A 183 -6.43 -2.34 -3.29
CA SER A 183 -7.30 -1.95 -4.39
C SER A 183 -8.22 -3.07 -4.83
N PHE A 184 -9.31 -2.69 -5.47
CA PHE A 184 -10.17 -3.60 -6.22
C PHE A 184 -10.70 -2.90 -7.46
N VAL A 185 -11.11 -3.69 -8.45
CA VAL A 185 -11.73 -3.21 -9.68
C VAL A 185 -13.23 -3.45 -9.61
N VAL A 186 -14.03 -2.46 -9.97
CA VAL A 186 -15.48 -2.64 -10.08
C VAL A 186 -15.79 -3.26 -11.44
N SER A 187 -16.57 -4.33 -11.41
CA SER A 187 -17.09 -5.00 -12.61
C SER A 187 -18.61 -4.99 -12.58
N GLN A 188 -19.24 -4.53 -13.67
CA GLN A 188 -20.68 -4.62 -13.82
C GLN A 188 -21.09 -5.99 -14.34
N VAL A 189 -21.98 -6.66 -13.61
CA VAL A 189 -22.41 -8.03 -13.93
C VAL A 189 -23.92 -8.10 -14.08
N ALA A 190 -24.38 -8.86 -15.07
CA ALA A 190 -25.80 -9.13 -15.29
C ALA A 190 -26.34 -10.02 -14.17
N ASP A 191 -27.42 -9.57 -13.51
CA ASP A 191 -28.29 -10.33 -12.60
C ASP A 191 -27.60 -11.08 -11.45
N LYS A 192 -26.41 -10.64 -11.02
CA LYS A 192 -25.75 -11.16 -9.83
C LYS A 192 -25.98 -10.24 -8.64
N LYS A 193 -26.13 -10.84 -7.46
CA LYS A 193 -25.98 -10.14 -6.18
C LYS A 193 -24.57 -9.54 -6.08
N PRO A 194 -24.39 -8.42 -5.36
CA PRO A 194 -23.08 -7.86 -5.14
C PRO A 194 -22.17 -8.89 -4.45
N SER A 195 -20.92 -8.98 -4.90
CA SER A 195 -19.96 -9.96 -4.38
C SER A 195 -18.53 -9.51 -4.63
N MET A 196 -17.60 -10.00 -3.83
CA MET A 196 -16.17 -9.88 -4.06
C MET A 196 -15.65 -11.16 -4.75
N SER A 197 -14.88 -10.99 -5.82
CA SER A 197 -14.25 -12.08 -6.57
C SER A 197 -12.74 -11.86 -6.64
N LEU A 198 -11.97 -12.73 -6.00
CA LEU A 198 -10.52 -12.70 -6.09
C LEU A 198 -10.08 -13.60 -7.24
N GLU A 199 -9.48 -13.01 -8.26
CA GLU A 199 -8.84 -13.73 -9.35
C GLU A 199 -7.34 -13.75 -9.11
N ARG A 200 -6.76 -14.96 -9.11
CA ARG A 200 -5.34 -15.17 -8.81
C ARG A 200 -4.77 -16.25 -9.70
N ASP A 201 -3.72 -15.91 -10.44
CA ASP A 201 -2.94 -16.87 -11.21
C ASP A 201 -1.65 -17.23 -10.46
N VAL A 202 -1.35 -18.52 -10.45
CA VAL A 202 -0.16 -19.07 -9.80
C VAL A 202 0.64 -19.86 -10.81
N GLU A 203 1.84 -19.37 -11.12
CA GLU A 203 2.82 -20.08 -11.95
C GLU A 203 4.00 -20.53 -11.09
N ASN A 204 4.35 -21.82 -11.17
CA ASN A 204 5.48 -22.39 -10.43
C ASN A 204 5.42 -22.11 -8.91
N GLY A 205 4.22 -22.11 -8.33
CA GLY A 205 3.99 -21.83 -6.91
C GLY A 205 4.14 -20.37 -6.51
N ARG A 206 4.27 -19.45 -7.48
CA ARG A 206 4.31 -17.99 -7.26
C ARG A 206 3.07 -17.34 -7.82
N VAL A 207 2.49 -16.41 -7.08
CA VAL A 207 1.42 -15.56 -7.58
C VAL A 207 2.00 -14.64 -8.65
N THR A 208 1.51 -14.77 -9.88
CA THR A 208 1.93 -13.94 -11.03
C THR A 208 0.91 -12.87 -11.37
N TYR A 209 -0.35 -13.10 -11.02
CA TYR A 209 -1.44 -12.16 -11.16
C TYR A 209 -2.38 -12.29 -9.96
N GLU A 210 -2.83 -11.17 -9.43
CA GLU A 210 -3.84 -11.11 -8.38
C GLU A 210 -4.62 -9.81 -8.51
N VAL A 211 -5.93 -9.92 -8.76
CA VAL A 211 -6.85 -8.79 -8.82
C VAL A 211 -8.13 -9.15 -8.07
N LEU A 212 -8.56 -8.22 -7.23
CA LEU A 212 -9.85 -8.31 -6.57
C LEU A 212 -10.88 -7.53 -7.37
N TYR A 213 -11.98 -8.19 -7.68
CA TYR A 213 -13.13 -7.57 -8.32
C TYR A 213 -14.25 -7.38 -7.32
N MET A 214 -14.88 -6.21 -7.35
CA MET A 214 -16.21 -6.02 -6.78
C MET A 214 -17.24 -6.09 -7.90
N ASN A 215 -18.02 -7.16 -7.89
CA ASN A 215 -19.12 -7.34 -8.82
C ASN A 215 -20.30 -6.48 -8.36
N VAL A 216 -20.68 -5.51 -9.17
CA VAL A 216 -21.84 -4.63 -8.95
C VAL A 216 -22.93 -4.99 -9.96
N PRO A 217 -24.20 -5.14 -9.55
CA PRO A 217 -25.29 -5.41 -10.50
C PRO A 217 -25.35 -4.33 -11.57
N ALA A 218 -25.53 -4.72 -12.84
CA ALA A 218 -25.65 -3.78 -13.96
C ALA A 218 -26.82 -2.79 -13.81
N THR A 219 -27.80 -3.11 -12.96
CA THR A 219 -28.93 -2.24 -12.60
C THR A 219 -28.55 -1.05 -11.71
N VAL A 220 -27.36 -1.04 -11.08
CA VAL A 220 -26.89 0.08 -10.27
C VAL A 220 -26.38 1.21 -11.18
N PRO A 221 -27.02 2.40 -11.19
CA PRO A 221 -26.60 3.52 -12.01
C PRO A 221 -25.20 4.01 -11.65
N ALA A 222 -24.47 4.55 -12.63
CA ALA A 222 -23.10 5.05 -12.42
C ALA A 222 -22.99 6.09 -11.30
N GLY A 223 -23.95 7.01 -11.20
CA GLY A 223 -23.97 8.05 -10.16
C GLY A 223 -24.30 7.57 -8.74
N GLU A 224 -24.71 6.31 -8.58
CA GLU A 224 -25.05 5.70 -7.28
C GLU A 224 -24.02 4.66 -6.83
N ARG A 225 -23.00 4.38 -7.65
CA ARG A 225 -22.02 3.30 -7.40
C ARG A 225 -21.26 3.53 -6.10
N ASP A 226 -20.83 4.75 -5.81
CA ASP A 226 -20.02 5.07 -4.63
C ASP A 226 -20.75 4.73 -3.34
N GLY A 227 -21.99 5.22 -3.20
CA GLY A 227 -22.84 4.93 -2.05
C GLY A 227 -23.18 3.45 -1.96
N TYR A 228 -23.47 2.80 -3.10
CA TYR A 228 -23.75 1.37 -3.15
C TYR A 228 -22.55 0.52 -2.68
N ILE A 229 -21.35 0.84 -3.15
CA ILE A 229 -20.10 0.15 -2.79
C ILE A 229 -19.83 0.32 -1.30
N MET A 230 -19.89 1.56 -0.80
CA MET A 230 -19.66 1.83 0.61
C MET A 230 -20.66 1.07 1.50
N ASN A 231 -21.95 1.12 1.19
CA ASN A 231 -22.99 0.40 1.95
C ASN A 231 -22.76 -1.11 1.93
N TYR A 232 -22.43 -1.68 0.77
CA TYR A 232 -22.10 -3.10 0.68
C TYR A 232 -20.91 -3.45 1.59
N LEU A 233 -19.85 -2.66 1.61
CA LEU A 233 -18.67 -2.95 2.43
C LEU A 233 -18.93 -2.82 3.93
N LEU A 234 -19.84 -1.93 4.33
CA LEU A 234 -20.28 -1.79 5.71
C LEU A 234 -21.06 -3.04 6.18
N GLU A 235 -21.92 -3.58 5.32
CA GLU A 235 -22.94 -4.57 5.70
C GLU A 235 -22.64 -6.01 5.24
N CYS A 236 -21.70 -6.20 4.30
CA CYS A 236 -21.46 -7.51 3.71
C CYS A 236 -21.03 -8.55 4.77
N PRO A 237 -21.25 -9.84 4.53
CA PRO A 237 -20.77 -10.90 5.42
C PRO A 237 -19.25 -10.84 5.59
N ASP A 238 -18.76 -11.29 6.75
CA ASP A 238 -17.31 -11.31 7.03
C ASP A 238 -16.51 -12.05 5.94
N ALA A 239 -17.06 -13.13 5.38
CA ALA A 239 -16.41 -13.87 4.31
C ALA A 239 -16.17 -13.04 3.03
N GLU A 240 -17.04 -12.06 2.74
CA GLU A 240 -16.90 -11.15 1.60
C GLU A 240 -15.90 -10.04 1.93
N PHE A 241 -16.06 -9.36 3.06
CA PHE A 241 -15.17 -8.28 3.49
C PHE A 241 -13.72 -8.74 3.58
N ALA A 242 -13.53 -9.96 4.07
CA ALA A 242 -12.21 -10.46 4.33
C ALA A 242 -11.44 -10.90 3.06
N LYS A 243 -12.10 -11.00 1.90
CA LYS A 243 -11.39 -11.07 0.61
C LYS A 243 -10.60 -9.78 0.35
N ILE A 244 -11.13 -8.62 0.73
CA ILE A 244 -10.43 -7.32 0.63
C ILE A 244 -9.27 -7.27 1.61
N VAL A 245 -9.53 -7.69 2.84
CA VAL A 245 -8.48 -7.81 3.87
C VAL A 245 -7.36 -8.72 3.37
N SER A 246 -7.67 -9.83 2.69
CA SER A 246 -6.65 -10.78 2.21
C SER A 246 -5.71 -10.22 1.14
N VAL A 247 -6.13 -9.18 0.41
CA VAL A 247 -5.30 -8.48 -0.60
C VAL A 247 -4.41 -7.45 0.07
N ALA A 248 -4.94 -6.70 1.05
CA ALA A 248 -4.15 -5.80 1.88
C ALA A 248 -3.15 -6.57 2.77
N ILE A 249 -3.56 -7.74 3.25
CA ILE A 249 -2.96 -8.47 4.37
C ILE A 249 -2.93 -9.95 4.02
N PRO A 250 -1.83 -10.42 3.43
CA PRO A 250 -1.72 -11.80 3.00
C PRO A 250 -1.83 -12.80 4.14
N ALA A 251 -2.12 -14.06 3.81
CA ALA A 251 -2.39 -15.13 4.77
C ALA A 251 -1.23 -15.46 5.75
N ASP A 252 -0.02 -14.97 5.50
CA ASP A 252 1.09 -15.07 6.45
C ASP A 252 1.03 -14.00 7.56
N GLY A 253 0.01 -13.14 7.55
CA GLY A 253 -0.22 -12.07 8.53
C GLY A 253 0.80 -10.94 8.44
N ARG A 254 1.62 -10.90 7.38
CA ARG A 254 2.71 -9.93 7.19
C ARG A 254 2.26 -8.81 6.26
N VAL A 255 2.16 -7.60 6.83
CA VAL A 255 1.83 -6.40 6.05
C VAL A 255 3.09 -5.87 5.37
N ARG A 256 3.11 -5.89 4.03
CA ARG A 256 4.28 -5.54 3.22
C ARG A 256 4.25 -4.11 2.68
N ASP A 257 3.09 -3.48 2.67
CA ASP A 257 2.95 -2.09 2.24
C ASP A 257 2.20 -1.33 3.32
N VAL A 258 2.92 -0.44 3.99
CA VAL A 258 2.38 0.46 5.00
C VAL A 258 2.69 1.88 4.55
N ALA A 259 1.66 2.69 4.39
CA ALA A 259 1.79 4.11 4.12
C ALA A 259 1.69 4.89 5.43
N LEU A 260 2.74 5.66 5.73
CA LEU A 260 2.85 6.51 6.90
C LEU A 260 2.67 7.97 6.49
N TYR A 261 1.54 8.57 6.87
CA TYR A 261 1.25 9.98 6.61
C TYR A 261 1.62 10.84 7.82
N PHE A 262 2.23 11.99 7.56
CA PHE A 262 2.63 12.95 8.59
C PHE A 262 2.69 14.38 8.05
N MET A 263 2.67 15.36 8.96
CA MET A 263 2.88 16.77 8.64
C MET A 263 4.38 17.11 8.72
N GLY A 264 4.93 17.65 7.65
CA GLY A 264 6.31 18.11 7.60
C GLY A 264 6.52 19.46 8.28
N SER A 265 7.76 19.77 8.64
CA SER A 265 8.16 21.11 9.11
C SER A 265 7.98 22.21 8.05
N ASP A 266 7.76 21.83 6.79
CA ASP A 266 7.37 22.72 5.70
C ASP A 266 5.86 22.99 5.66
N GLY A 267 5.08 22.41 6.57
CA GLY A 267 3.63 22.59 6.66
C GLY A 267 2.84 21.79 5.61
N ARG A 268 3.45 20.79 4.97
CA ARG A 268 2.79 19.94 3.97
C ARG A 268 2.59 18.52 4.50
N ARG A 269 1.55 17.85 3.99
CA ARG A 269 1.38 16.40 4.16
C ARG A 269 2.47 15.67 3.36
N HIS A 270 3.07 14.65 3.96
CA HIS A 270 4.01 13.74 3.33
C HIS A 270 3.59 12.31 3.60
N VAL A 271 3.98 11.40 2.70
CA VAL A 271 3.80 9.96 2.85
C VAL A 271 5.14 9.24 2.78
N TYR A 272 5.31 8.23 3.61
CA TYR A 272 6.46 7.32 3.56
C TYR A 272 5.97 5.88 3.51
N HIS A 273 6.33 5.16 2.44
CA HIS A 273 6.02 3.75 2.26
C HIS A 273 7.16 2.87 2.75
N TYR A 274 6.83 1.81 3.48
CA TYR A 274 7.80 0.84 3.95
C TYR A 274 7.20 -0.57 4.09
N ASP A 275 8.09 -1.57 4.06
CA ASP A 275 7.72 -2.96 4.33
C ASP A 275 7.62 -3.20 5.83
N GLY A 276 6.39 -3.17 6.35
CA GLY A 276 6.10 -3.39 7.76
C GLY A 276 6.41 -4.81 8.26
N SER A 277 6.69 -5.76 7.36
CA SER A 277 7.05 -7.14 7.71
C SER A 277 8.54 -7.32 7.99
N LEU A 278 9.36 -6.37 7.54
CA LEU A 278 10.80 -6.41 7.71
C LEU A 278 11.25 -5.67 8.97
N PRO A 279 12.30 -6.16 9.66
CA PRO A 279 12.96 -5.38 10.70
C PRO A 279 13.49 -4.07 10.13
N THR A 280 13.26 -2.99 10.84
CA THR A 280 13.80 -1.67 10.53
C THR A 280 15.02 -1.36 11.40
N SER A 281 15.99 -0.69 10.81
CA SER A 281 17.11 -0.03 11.47
C SER A 281 16.74 1.38 11.95
N CYS A 282 15.49 1.84 11.76
CA CYS A 282 15.04 3.13 12.27
C CYS A 282 15.06 3.14 13.80
N ALA A 283 15.84 4.08 14.36
CA ALA A 283 16.04 4.25 15.79
C ALA A 283 14.77 4.58 16.60
N TYR A 284 13.65 4.88 15.94
CA TYR A 284 12.38 5.28 16.55
C TYR A 284 11.23 4.32 16.19
N SER A 285 11.54 3.04 15.98
CA SER A 285 10.53 1.99 15.88
C SER A 285 10.11 1.55 17.28
N THR A 286 8.81 1.38 17.52
CA THR A 286 8.38 1.13 18.91
C THR A 286 7.23 0.17 19.11
N PHE A 287 6.48 -0.29 18.10
CA PHE A 287 5.36 -1.19 18.38
C PHE A 287 5.12 -2.21 17.26
N ARG A 288 4.88 -3.46 17.67
CA ARG A 288 4.23 -4.46 16.81
C ARG A 288 2.74 -4.26 16.99
N TRP A 289 2.07 -3.74 15.97
CA TRP A 289 0.62 -3.67 15.99
C TRP A 289 0.05 -5.07 15.73
N GLU A 290 -1.05 -5.43 16.38
CA GLU A 290 -1.67 -6.73 16.23
C GLU A 290 -3.19 -6.60 16.21
N PHE A 291 -3.81 -7.03 15.11
CA PHE A 291 -5.23 -7.35 15.10
C PHE A 291 -5.37 -8.77 15.64
N LYS A 292 -6.19 -8.98 16.68
CA LYS A 292 -6.68 -10.31 17.06
C LYS A 292 -8.19 -10.27 17.03
N GLU A 293 -8.79 -11.34 16.51
CA GLU A 293 -10.19 -11.67 16.79
C GLU A 293 -10.46 -11.78 18.30
#